data_AF-A0A0M2DX33-F1
#
_entry.id   AF-A0A0M2DX33-F1
#
_cell.length_a   1.000
_cell.length_b   1.000
_cell.length_c   1.000
_cell.angle_alpha   90.00
_cell.angle_beta   90.00
_cell.angle_gamma   90.00
#
_symmetry.space_group_name_H-M   'P 1'
#
loop_
_entity.id
_entity.type
_entity.pdbx_description
1 polymer ?
#
loop_
_entity_poly.entity_id
_entity_poly.type
_entity_poly.pdbx_seq_one_letter_code
_entity_poly.pdbx_strand_id
1 'polypeptide(L)'
;MAGRLAPSEAWALALKSNDEGETIVWTDEICQALEQSMPLLRAGDKVGARMAFIAAYERITITAREQRQLPTVQVTFGTNRELRQLALTTAIERNQISAPMAVVLALDNGVTLPADVFNSAMLGKAVEMGLIKADAAQDALIHGRLALVAPALSPVALLAGRVEVTREAAPDVREKLGQLRDQVARRAGRFTRAQVQARAERMRLSHAKRQTAARVLAYQQGEVA
;
A
#
# COMPACT_ATOMS: atom_id res chain seq x y z
N MET A 1 7.56 -11.74 -8.30
CA MET A 1 8.16 -10.90 -9.34
C MET A 1 7.89 -11.60 -10.66
N ALA A 2 7.16 -10.98 -11.58
CA ALA A 2 6.81 -11.61 -12.85
C ALA A 2 8.08 -12.06 -13.59
N GLY A 3 8.12 -13.33 -14.02
CA GLY A 3 9.23 -13.86 -14.80
C GLY A 3 9.33 -13.16 -16.16
N ARG A 4 10.52 -13.19 -16.78
CA ARG A 4 10.71 -12.68 -18.15
C ARG A 4 9.82 -13.47 -19.12
N LEU A 5 9.05 -12.76 -19.93
CA LEU A 5 8.19 -13.35 -20.95
C LEU A 5 9.03 -14.04 -22.03
N ALA A 6 8.46 -15.07 -22.66
CA ALA A 6 9.08 -15.68 -23.83
C ALA A 6 9.13 -14.67 -25.00
N PRO A 7 10.11 -14.74 -25.92
CA PRO A 7 10.27 -13.75 -26.99
C PRO A 7 9.02 -13.52 -27.84
N SER A 8 8.25 -14.59 -28.13
CA SER A 8 6.99 -14.47 -28.90
C SER A 8 5.85 -13.84 -28.09
N GLU A 9 5.78 -14.06 -26.78
CA GLU A 9 4.80 -13.41 -25.91
C GLU A 9 5.14 -11.94 -25.70
N ALA A 10 6.42 -11.63 -25.52
CA ALA A 10 6.94 -10.27 -25.45
C ALA A 10 6.61 -9.49 -26.73
N TRP A 11 6.75 -10.09 -27.91
CA TRP A 11 6.33 -9.49 -29.17
C TRP A 11 4.83 -9.22 -29.24
N ALA A 12 4.00 -10.20 -28.84
CA ALA A 12 2.55 -10.03 -28.83
C ALA A 12 2.11 -8.90 -27.88
N LEU A 13 2.76 -8.75 -26.73
CA LEU A 13 2.55 -7.64 -25.81
C LEU A 13 3.02 -6.31 -26.41
N ALA A 14 4.18 -6.29 -27.05
CA ALA A 14 4.75 -5.09 -27.65
C ALA A 14 3.88 -4.56 -28.81
N LEU A 15 3.31 -5.45 -29.63
CA LEU A 15 2.49 -5.03 -30.78
C LEU A 15 1.22 -4.28 -30.36
N LYS A 16 0.65 -4.65 -29.20
CA LYS A 16 -0.49 -3.95 -28.62
C LYS A 16 -0.18 -2.49 -28.27
N SER A 17 1.09 -2.16 -27.99
CA SER A 17 1.50 -0.79 -27.64
C SER A 17 1.40 0.19 -28.79
N ASN A 18 1.25 -0.32 -30.01
CA ASN A 18 1.05 0.51 -31.20
C ASN A 18 -0.38 1.07 -31.28
N ASP A 19 -1.32 0.56 -30.46
CA ASP A 19 -2.64 1.16 -30.32
C ASP A 19 -2.61 2.26 -29.24
N GLU A 20 -2.86 3.51 -29.64
CA GLU A 20 -2.87 4.68 -28.76
C GLU A 20 -3.97 4.62 -27.68
N GLY A 21 -4.95 3.72 -27.82
CA GLY A 21 -5.98 3.47 -26.83
C GLY A 21 -5.57 2.53 -25.69
N GLU A 22 -4.58 1.66 -25.91
CA GLU A 22 -4.23 0.61 -24.95
C GLU A 22 -3.24 1.09 -23.89
N THR A 23 -3.46 0.66 -22.64
CA THR A 23 -2.53 0.85 -21.54
C THR A 23 -1.83 -0.46 -21.25
N ILE A 24 -0.50 -0.47 -21.34
CA ILE A 24 0.28 -1.70 -21.30
C ILE A 24 1.33 -1.61 -20.23
N VAL A 25 1.40 -2.68 -19.44
CA VAL A 25 2.45 -2.93 -18.46
C VAL A 25 3.45 -3.90 -19.08
N TRP A 26 4.67 -3.44 -19.29
CA TRP A 26 5.76 -4.20 -19.93
C TRP A 26 7.09 -3.94 -19.23
N THR A 27 8.19 -4.48 -19.73
CA THR A 27 9.53 -4.28 -19.15
C THR A 27 10.39 -3.39 -20.04
N ASP A 28 11.41 -2.78 -19.43
CA ASP A 28 12.48 -2.04 -20.11
C ASP A 28 13.14 -2.85 -21.23
N GLU A 29 13.39 -4.14 -21.00
CA GLU A 29 13.95 -5.06 -22.00
C GLU A 29 13.08 -5.18 -23.26
N ILE A 30 11.75 -5.24 -23.08
CA ILE A 30 10.78 -5.29 -24.20
C ILE A 30 10.76 -3.98 -24.96
N CYS A 31 10.79 -2.86 -24.23
CA CYS A 31 10.77 -1.51 -24.80
C CYS A 31 12.01 -1.26 -25.70
N GLN A 32 13.20 -1.61 -25.20
CA GLN A 32 14.46 -1.50 -25.95
C GLN A 32 14.51 -2.40 -27.19
N ALA A 33 13.93 -3.60 -27.10
CA ALA A 33 13.83 -4.50 -28.26
C ALA A 33 12.84 -3.97 -29.30
N LEU A 34 11.71 -3.41 -28.86
CA LEU A 34 10.72 -2.81 -29.75
C LEU A 34 11.33 -1.63 -30.52
N GLU A 35 12.06 -0.75 -29.84
CA GLU A 35 12.72 0.40 -30.46
C GLU A 35 13.66 -0.02 -31.61
N GLN A 36 14.44 -1.09 -31.42
CA GLN A 36 15.34 -1.64 -32.46
C GLN A 36 14.58 -2.19 -33.68
N SER A 37 13.35 -2.70 -33.48
CA SER A 37 12.51 -3.25 -34.56
C SER A 37 11.62 -2.20 -35.25
N MET A 38 11.47 -1.01 -34.65
CA MET A 38 10.56 0.03 -35.12
C MET A 38 10.83 0.53 -36.55
N PRO A 39 12.09 0.65 -37.03
CA PRO A 39 12.36 1.04 -38.42
C PRO A 39 11.77 0.07 -39.45
N LEU A 40 11.86 -1.25 -39.18
CA LEU A 40 11.30 -2.29 -40.06
C LEU A 40 9.77 -2.30 -39.98
N LEU A 41 9.22 -2.12 -38.77
CA LEU A 41 7.78 -2.07 -38.58
C LEU A 41 7.14 -0.87 -39.31
N ARG A 42 7.80 0.29 -39.26
CA ARG A 42 7.40 1.51 -39.99
C ARG A 42 7.52 1.36 -41.51
N ALA A 43 8.47 0.54 -41.99
CA ALA A 43 8.59 0.18 -43.39
C ALA A 43 7.50 -0.82 -43.86
N GLY A 44 6.68 -1.35 -42.93
CA GLY A 44 5.61 -2.30 -43.23
C GLY A 44 6.03 -3.77 -43.25
N ASP A 45 7.32 -4.07 -43.04
CA ASP A 45 7.83 -5.44 -42.95
C ASP A 45 7.61 -6.00 -41.55
N LYS A 46 6.41 -6.54 -41.31
CA LYS A 46 6.01 -7.13 -40.02
C LYS A 46 6.83 -8.38 -39.67
N VAL A 47 7.26 -9.16 -40.67
CA VAL A 47 8.00 -10.40 -40.44
C VAL A 47 9.44 -10.06 -40.08
N GLY A 48 10.08 -9.17 -40.84
CA GLY A 48 11.41 -8.64 -40.53
C GLY A 48 11.44 -7.94 -39.18
N ALA A 49 10.44 -7.12 -38.86
CA ALA A 49 10.32 -6.47 -37.56
C ALA A 49 10.25 -7.48 -36.40
N ARG A 50 9.44 -8.55 -36.54
CA ARG A 50 9.35 -9.61 -35.53
C ARG A 50 10.69 -10.33 -35.34
N MET A 51 11.38 -10.66 -36.43
CA MET A 51 12.69 -11.33 -36.37
C MET A 51 13.74 -10.45 -35.70
N ALA A 52 13.79 -9.17 -36.06
CA ALA A 52 14.67 -8.19 -35.44
C ALA A 52 14.36 -8.01 -33.95
N PHE A 53 13.08 -7.95 -33.57
CA PHE A 53 12.64 -7.87 -32.18
C PHE A 53 13.12 -9.08 -31.36
N ILE A 54 12.85 -10.30 -31.85
CA ILE A 54 13.22 -11.53 -31.13
C ILE A 54 14.74 -11.59 -30.91
N ALA A 55 15.52 -11.34 -31.96
CA ALA A 55 16.97 -11.31 -31.87
C ALA A 55 17.49 -10.23 -30.89
N ALA A 56 16.90 -9.03 -30.90
CA ALA A 56 17.26 -7.95 -30.00
C ALA A 56 16.91 -8.29 -28.53
N TYR A 57 15.70 -8.81 -28.29
CA TYR A 57 15.23 -9.16 -26.94
C TYR A 57 16.05 -10.30 -26.34
N GLU A 58 16.39 -11.34 -27.12
CA GLU A 58 17.28 -12.40 -26.65
C GLU A 58 18.66 -11.86 -26.25
N ARG A 59 19.25 -10.99 -27.08
CA ARG A 59 20.53 -10.35 -26.76
C ARG A 59 20.45 -9.52 -25.48
N ILE A 60 19.43 -8.67 -25.35
CA ILE A 60 19.23 -7.82 -24.17
C ILE A 60 19.04 -8.66 -22.91
N THR A 61 18.20 -9.70 -22.96
CA THR A 61 17.93 -10.56 -21.81
C THR A 61 19.16 -11.36 -21.38
N ILE A 62 20.00 -11.80 -22.33
CA ILE A 62 21.30 -12.45 -22.03
C ILE A 62 22.22 -11.47 -21.31
N THR A 63 22.43 -10.27 -21.86
CA THR A 63 23.28 -9.25 -21.24
C THR A 63 22.77 -8.85 -19.85
N ALA A 64 21.46 -8.68 -19.68
CA ALA A 64 20.85 -8.37 -18.39
C ALA A 64 21.04 -9.51 -17.37
N ARG A 65 21.00 -10.77 -17.79
CA ARG A 65 21.31 -11.93 -16.93
C ARG A 65 22.77 -11.95 -16.51
N GLU A 66 23.69 -11.71 -17.44
CA GLU A 66 25.13 -11.63 -17.16
C GLU A 66 25.45 -10.53 -16.15
N GLN A 67 24.78 -9.38 -16.28
CA GLN A 67 24.91 -8.23 -15.38
C GLN A 67 24.09 -8.37 -14.08
N ARG A 68 23.33 -9.47 -13.91
CA ARG A 68 22.40 -9.69 -12.78
C ARG A 68 21.38 -8.55 -12.61
N GLN A 69 21.03 -7.89 -13.70
CA GLN A 69 20.03 -6.83 -13.72
C GLN A 69 18.63 -7.47 -13.74
N LEU A 70 17.77 -6.98 -12.85
CA LEU A 70 16.35 -7.33 -12.85
C LEU A 70 15.59 -6.46 -13.85
N PRO A 71 14.61 -7.02 -14.57
CA PRO A 71 13.81 -6.24 -15.51
C PRO A 71 13.03 -5.16 -14.76
N THR A 72 13.05 -3.95 -15.29
CA THR A 72 12.31 -2.82 -14.74
C THR A 72 10.94 -2.77 -15.38
N VAL A 73 9.89 -2.83 -14.58
CA VAL A 73 8.51 -2.74 -15.08
C VAL A 73 8.19 -1.28 -15.41
N GLN A 74 7.69 -1.05 -16.61
CA GLN A 74 7.26 0.24 -17.13
C GLN A 74 5.79 0.16 -17.56
N VAL A 75 5.10 1.29 -17.56
CA VAL A 75 3.69 1.38 -17.97
C VAL A 75 3.54 2.48 -19.01
N THR A 76 3.01 2.13 -20.18
CA THR A 76 2.60 3.10 -21.20
C THR A 76 1.12 3.38 -21.03
N PHE A 77 0.76 4.65 -20.88
CA PHE A 77 -0.62 5.09 -20.70
C PHE A 77 -1.27 5.44 -22.03
N GLY A 78 -2.35 4.72 -22.36
CA GLY A 78 -3.19 5.03 -23.51
C GLY A 78 -4.17 6.18 -23.23
N THR A 79 -4.85 6.63 -24.27
CA THR A 79 -5.79 7.77 -24.22
C THR A 79 -7.05 7.43 -23.42
N ASN A 80 -7.46 6.16 -23.37
CA ASN A 80 -8.69 5.75 -22.72
C ASN A 80 -8.55 5.65 -21.18
N ARG A 81 -9.30 6.48 -20.46
CA ARG A 81 -9.29 6.55 -18.98
C ARG A 81 -9.71 5.26 -18.29
N GLU A 82 -10.70 4.55 -18.83
CA GLU A 82 -11.21 3.30 -18.22
C GLU A 82 -10.20 2.17 -18.39
N LEU A 83 -9.61 2.06 -19.58
CA LEU A 83 -8.57 1.06 -19.86
C LEU A 83 -7.32 1.30 -19.01
N ARG A 84 -6.98 2.56 -18.70
CA ARG A 84 -5.88 2.89 -17.78
C ARG A 84 -6.09 2.30 -16.38
N GLN A 85 -7.27 2.49 -15.83
CA GLN A 85 -7.61 1.96 -14.50
C GLN A 85 -7.63 0.43 -14.51
N LEU A 86 -8.24 -0.17 -15.52
CA LEU A 86 -8.32 -1.63 -15.64
C LEU A 86 -6.92 -2.25 -15.78
N ALA A 87 -6.07 -1.70 -16.64
CA ALA A 87 -4.72 -2.21 -16.87
C ALA A 87 -3.87 -2.19 -15.58
N LEU A 88 -3.93 -1.10 -14.81
CA LEU A 88 -3.23 -1.01 -13.53
C LEU A 88 -3.79 -2.01 -12.51
N THR A 89 -5.10 -2.17 -12.43
CA THR A 89 -5.75 -3.12 -11.51
C THR A 89 -5.36 -4.56 -11.84
N THR A 90 -5.44 -4.94 -13.11
CA THR A 90 -5.01 -6.27 -13.58
C THR A 90 -3.51 -6.51 -13.38
N ALA A 91 -2.68 -5.48 -13.51
CA ALA A 91 -1.24 -5.60 -13.27
C ALA A 91 -0.89 -5.81 -11.78
N ILE A 92 -1.68 -5.23 -10.87
CA ILE A 92 -1.57 -5.51 -9.42
C ILE A 92 -1.97 -6.95 -9.14
N GLU A 93 -3.11 -7.40 -9.67
CA GLU A 93 -3.61 -8.79 -9.48
C GLU A 93 -2.61 -9.82 -10.00
N ARG A 94 -1.95 -9.53 -11.12
CA ARG A 94 -0.90 -10.38 -11.72
C ARG A 94 0.46 -10.27 -11.03
N ASN A 95 0.59 -9.48 -9.96
CA ASN A 95 1.85 -9.19 -9.26
C ASN A 95 2.97 -8.69 -10.20
N GLN A 96 2.60 -7.97 -11.26
CA GLN A 96 3.55 -7.35 -12.19
C GLN A 96 4.04 -6.02 -11.63
N ILE A 97 3.13 -5.23 -11.05
CA ILE A 97 3.45 -4.01 -10.33
C ILE A 97 3.04 -4.13 -8.86
N SER A 98 3.78 -3.48 -7.97
CA SER A 98 3.37 -3.37 -6.57
C SER A 98 2.24 -2.35 -6.43
N ALA A 99 1.33 -2.56 -5.48
CA ALA A 99 0.26 -1.61 -5.19
C ALA A 99 0.77 -0.18 -4.92
N PRO A 100 1.88 0.03 -4.16
CA PRO A 100 2.46 1.36 -3.99
C PRO A 100 2.91 2.00 -5.30
N MET A 101 3.56 1.24 -6.20
CA MET A 101 3.96 1.75 -7.51
C MET A 101 2.76 2.13 -8.37
N ALA A 102 1.69 1.33 -8.33
CA ALA A 102 0.46 1.63 -9.07
C ALA A 102 -0.18 2.95 -8.64
N VAL A 103 -0.15 3.27 -7.33
CA VAL A 103 -0.67 4.54 -6.80
C VAL A 103 0.17 5.72 -7.31
N VAL A 104 1.49 5.61 -7.29
CA VAL A 104 2.39 6.64 -7.85
C VAL A 104 2.07 6.90 -9.32
N LEU A 105 2.05 5.83 -10.12
CA LEU A 105 1.77 5.90 -11.55
C LEU A 105 0.37 6.48 -11.83
N ALA A 106 -0.62 6.16 -10.99
CA ALA A 106 -1.97 6.69 -11.10
C ALA A 106 -2.02 8.20 -10.77
N LEU A 107 -1.28 8.66 -9.74
CA LEU A 107 -1.20 10.07 -9.38
C LEU A 107 -0.57 10.93 -10.48
N ASP A 108 0.52 10.45 -11.07
CA ASP A 108 1.26 11.18 -12.11
C ASP A 108 0.44 11.32 -13.40
N ASN A 109 -0.41 10.33 -13.70
CA ASN A 109 -1.19 10.27 -14.93
C ASN A 109 -2.68 10.63 -14.74
N GLY A 110 -3.07 11.06 -13.54
CA GLY A 110 -4.46 11.44 -13.23
C GLY A 110 -5.47 10.28 -13.35
N VAL A 111 -5.03 9.05 -13.10
CA VAL A 111 -5.88 7.86 -13.10
C VAL A 111 -6.46 7.65 -11.70
N THR A 112 -7.75 7.37 -11.62
CA THR A 112 -8.43 7.04 -10.37
C THR A 112 -8.46 5.53 -10.22
N LEU A 113 -7.76 4.99 -9.22
CA LEU A 113 -7.82 3.57 -8.86
C LEU A 113 -8.93 3.31 -7.82
N PRO A 114 -9.37 2.06 -7.66
CA PRO A 114 -10.33 1.71 -6.60
C PRO A 114 -9.80 2.09 -5.20
N ALA A 115 -10.68 2.49 -4.29
CA ALA A 115 -10.33 3.15 -3.02
C ALA A 115 -9.59 2.25 -2.01
N ASP A 116 -9.67 0.94 -2.18
CA ASP A 116 -8.91 -0.08 -1.44
C ASP A 116 -7.40 0.01 -1.72
N VAL A 117 -7.02 0.30 -2.97
CA VAL A 117 -5.63 0.51 -3.39
C VAL A 117 -5.24 1.99 -3.31
N PHE A 118 -6.15 2.87 -3.71
CA PHE A 118 -5.91 4.31 -3.84
C PHE A 118 -6.15 5.06 -2.53
N ASN A 119 -5.30 4.77 -1.54
CA ASN A 119 -5.43 5.31 -0.18
C ASN A 119 -4.11 5.91 0.37
N SER A 120 -4.22 6.67 1.45
CA SER A 120 -3.07 7.34 2.09
C SER A 120 -2.03 6.36 2.67
N ALA A 121 -2.44 5.15 3.05
CA ALA A 121 -1.53 4.13 3.59
C ALA A 121 -0.61 3.55 2.50
N MET A 122 -1.12 3.30 1.30
CA MET A 122 -0.33 2.82 0.17
C MET A 122 0.61 3.91 -0.34
N LEU A 123 0.19 5.18 -0.31
CA LEU A 123 1.09 6.30 -0.59
C LEU A 123 2.21 6.38 0.45
N GLY A 124 1.92 6.18 1.74
CA GLY A 124 2.94 6.10 2.79
C GLY A 124 3.97 5.00 2.52
N LYS A 125 3.50 3.81 2.12
CA LYS A 125 4.40 2.71 1.69
C LYS A 125 5.23 3.08 0.45
N ALA A 126 4.67 3.84 -0.50
CA ALA A 126 5.41 4.30 -1.67
C ALA A 126 6.56 5.25 -1.29
N VAL A 127 6.34 6.13 -0.32
CA VAL A 127 7.38 7.01 0.24
C VAL A 127 8.44 6.20 0.97
N GLU A 128 8.05 5.21 1.78
CA GLU A 128 9.00 4.31 2.46
C GLU A 128 9.88 3.52 1.47
N MET A 129 9.30 3.10 0.34
CA MET A 129 10.02 2.42 -0.74
C MET A 129 10.87 3.36 -1.60
N GLY A 130 10.85 4.68 -1.33
CA GLY A 130 11.60 5.68 -2.09
C GLY A 130 11.07 5.94 -3.51
N LEU A 131 9.83 5.53 -3.81
CA LEU A 131 9.22 5.70 -5.13
C LEU A 131 8.75 7.14 -5.38
N ILE A 132 8.41 7.87 -4.31
CA ILE A 132 8.01 9.28 -4.34
C ILE A 132 8.71 10.03 -3.20
N LYS A 133 9.07 11.30 -3.43
CA LYS A 133 9.53 12.21 -2.36
C LYS A 133 8.38 12.57 -1.42
N ALA A 134 8.65 12.65 -0.13
CA ALA A 134 7.64 12.95 0.89
C ALA A 134 6.83 14.23 0.58
N ASP A 135 7.47 15.26 0.03
CA ASP A 135 6.82 16.53 -0.34
C ASP A 135 5.74 16.33 -1.42
N ALA A 136 6.04 15.56 -2.48
CA ALA A 136 5.10 15.29 -3.56
C ALA A 136 3.93 14.39 -3.11
N ALA A 137 4.19 13.46 -2.17
CA ALA A 137 3.12 12.69 -1.54
C ALA A 137 2.19 13.60 -0.71
N GLN A 138 2.75 14.57 0.00
CA GLN A 138 1.98 15.50 0.82
C GLN A 138 1.12 16.44 -0.03
N ASP A 139 1.62 16.91 -1.17
CA ASP A 139 0.83 17.70 -2.14
C ASP A 139 -0.36 16.91 -2.69
N ALA A 140 -0.18 15.62 -2.98
CA ALA A 140 -1.28 14.76 -3.44
C ALA A 140 -2.39 14.62 -2.39
N LEU A 141 -2.04 14.59 -1.11
CA LEU A 141 -2.99 14.56 0.01
C LEU A 141 -3.70 15.90 0.21
N ILE A 142 -2.95 17.01 0.18
CA ILE A 142 -3.50 18.36 0.38
C ILE A 142 -4.48 18.72 -0.74
N HIS A 143 -4.17 18.38 -1.98
CA HIS A 143 -5.04 18.65 -3.12
C HIS A 143 -6.24 17.70 -3.22
N GLY A 144 -6.49 16.85 -2.21
CA GLY A 144 -7.66 15.98 -2.15
C GLY A 144 -7.71 14.94 -3.28
N ARG A 145 -6.56 14.63 -3.91
CA ARG A 145 -6.49 13.67 -5.01
C ARG A 145 -6.65 12.23 -4.53
N LEU A 146 -6.51 11.97 -3.23
CA LEU A 146 -6.65 10.65 -2.62
C LEU A 146 -7.74 10.65 -1.55
N ALA A 147 -8.48 9.55 -1.46
CA ALA A 147 -9.37 9.30 -0.34
C ALA A 147 -8.53 9.12 0.93
N LEU A 148 -8.77 9.98 1.92
CA LEU A 148 -8.15 9.84 3.23
C LEU A 148 -8.71 8.58 3.90
N VAL A 149 -7.83 7.66 4.31
CA VAL A 149 -8.22 6.62 5.27
C VAL A 149 -8.76 7.34 6.49
N ALA A 150 -9.91 6.89 7.00
CA ALA A 150 -10.54 7.47 8.18
C ALA A 150 -9.49 7.66 9.28
N PRO A 151 -9.45 8.84 9.94
CA PRO A 151 -8.37 9.15 10.85
C PRO A 151 -8.32 8.11 11.96
N ALA A 152 -7.11 7.59 12.24
CA ALA A 152 -6.90 6.64 13.33
C ALA A 152 -7.28 7.24 14.70
N LEU A 153 -7.33 8.57 14.80
CA LEU A 153 -7.73 9.32 15.97
C LEU A 153 -9.07 10.00 15.73
N SER A 154 -9.96 9.93 16.72
CA SER A 154 -11.23 10.65 16.70
C SER A 154 -10.95 12.16 16.78
N PRO A 155 -11.34 12.96 15.75
CA PRO A 155 -11.12 14.40 15.75
C PRO A 155 -11.90 15.11 16.87
N VAL A 156 -13.10 14.61 17.18
CA VAL A 156 -13.97 15.15 18.24
C VAL A 156 -13.35 14.92 19.61
N ALA A 157 -12.79 13.73 19.84
CA ALA A 157 -12.10 13.44 21.08
C ALA A 157 -10.87 14.35 21.24
N LEU A 158 -10.11 14.56 20.16
CA LEU A 158 -8.90 15.39 20.19
C LEU A 158 -9.22 16.85 20.57
N LEU A 159 -10.29 17.41 20.00
CA LEU A 159 -10.79 18.74 20.36
C LEU A 159 -11.23 18.81 21.84
N ALA A 160 -11.75 17.72 22.38
CA ALA A 160 -12.08 17.56 23.79
C ALA A 160 -10.85 17.24 24.69
N GLY A 161 -9.63 17.30 24.14
CA GLY A 161 -8.38 16.99 24.86
C GLY A 161 -8.18 15.49 25.14
N ARG A 162 -8.94 14.61 24.49
CA ARG A 162 -8.90 13.15 24.66
C ARG A 162 -8.35 12.50 23.39
N VAL A 163 -7.30 11.69 23.53
CA VAL A 163 -6.77 10.92 22.40
C VAL A 163 -7.51 9.58 22.35
N GLU A 164 -8.59 9.51 21.57
CA GLU A 164 -9.35 8.28 21.33
C GLU A 164 -9.04 7.72 19.94
N VAL A 165 -8.77 6.42 19.88
CA VAL A 165 -8.50 5.71 18.62
C VAL A 165 -9.83 5.27 18.01
N THR A 166 -10.04 5.54 16.72
CA THR A 166 -11.27 5.14 16.03
C THR A 166 -11.38 3.62 15.91
N ARG A 167 -12.61 3.10 15.90
CA ARG A 167 -12.89 1.66 15.71
C ARG A 167 -12.54 1.15 14.31
N GLU A 168 -12.19 2.06 13.40
CA GLU A 168 -11.82 1.77 12.00
C GLU A 168 -10.30 1.68 11.79
N ALA A 169 -9.48 2.06 12.78
CA ALA A 169 -8.02 1.96 12.67
C ALA A 169 -7.55 0.50 12.65
N ALA A 170 -6.59 0.15 11.79
CA ALA A 170 -5.95 -1.17 11.76
C ALA A 170 -5.34 -1.55 13.13
N PRO A 171 -5.40 -2.83 13.56
CA PRO A 171 -5.02 -3.25 14.91
C PRO A 171 -3.58 -2.87 15.29
N ASP A 172 -2.63 -3.05 14.37
CA ASP A 172 -1.21 -2.68 14.55
C ASP A 172 -1.03 -1.18 14.80
N VAL A 173 -1.82 -0.34 14.12
CA VAL A 173 -1.81 1.11 14.29
C VAL A 173 -2.32 1.50 15.68
N ARG A 174 -3.34 0.79 16.20
CA ARG A 174 -3.84 1.02 17.56
C ARG A 174 -2.81 0.68 18.62
N GLU A 175 -2.09 -0.42 18.41
CA GLU A 175 -1.05 -0.85 19.34
C GLU A 175 0.09 0.16 19.38
N LYS A 176 0.60 0.56 18.20
CA LYS A 176 1.71 1.51 18.08
C LYS A 176 1.34 2.89 18.65
N LEU A 177 0.12 3.37 18.40
CA LEU A 177 -0.40 4.60 19.02
C LEU A 177 -0.55 4.48 20.54
N GLY A 178 -0.93 3.31 21.05
CA GLY A 178 -0.97 3.02 22.49
C GLY A 178 0.42 3.11 23.13
N GLN A 179 1.43 2.53 22.48
CA GLN A 179 2.82 2.60 22.93
C GLN A 179 3.34 4.04 22.94
N LEU A 180 3.09 4.82 21.88
CA LEU A 180 3.47 6.24 21.84
C LEU A 180 2.77 7.06 22.93
N ARG A 181 1.47 6.86 23.15
CA ARG A 181 0.75 7.54 24.24
C ARG A 181 1.41 7.26 25.59
N ASP A 182 1.77 6.00 25.84
CA ASP A 182 2.36 5.60 27.11
C ASP A 182 3.78 6.14 27.27
N GLN A 183 4.56 6.26 26.18
CA GLN A 183 5.86 6.95 26.18
C GLN A 183 5.72 8.44 26.50
N VAL A 184 4.76 9.14 25.89
CA VAL A 184 4.48 10.55 26.17
C VAL A 184 4.00 10.74 27.60
N ALA A 185 3.14 9.84 28.10
CA ALA A 185 2.68 9.88 29.49
C ALA A 185 3.84 9.73 30.48
N ARG A 186 4.75 8.78 30.24
CA ARG A 186 5.97 8.60 31.05
C ARG A 186 6.85 9.84 31.06
N ARG A 187 7.07 10.46 29.88
CA ARG A 187 7.89 11.68 29.75
C ARG A 187 7.24 12.89 30.43
N ALA A 188 5.92 12.95 30.47
CA ALA A 188 5.15 14.01 31.13
C ALA A 188 4.87 13.73 32.61
N GLY A 189 5.44 12.67 33.21
CA GLY A 189 5.19 12.28 34.60
C GLY A 189 3.74 11.86 34.90
N ARG A 190 2.95 11.55 33.86
CA ARG A 190 1.55 11.13 33.98
C ARG A 190 1.44 9.60 34.07
N PHE A 191 0.47 9.11 34.82
CA PHE A 191 0.21 7.68 34.96
C PHE A 191 -0.13 7.05 33.60
N THR A 192 0.49 5.90 33.29
CA THR A 192 0.18 5.17 32.06
C THR A 192 -1.19 4.49 32.15
N ARG A 193 -1.81 4.19 31.00
CA ARG A 193 -3.13 3.54 30.99
C ARG A 193 -3.13 2.20 31.74
N ALA A 194 -2.06 1.42 31.59
CA ALA A 194 -1.87 0.16 32.30
C ALA A 194 -1.81 0.36 33.83
N GLN A 195 -1.13 1.40 34.31
CA GLN A 195 -1.06 1.72 35.74
C GLN A 195 -2.43 2.15 36.30
N VAL A 196 -3.18 2.95 35.54
CA VAL A 196 -4.54 3.38 35.91
C VAL A 196 -5.49 2.17 35.97
N GLN A 197 -5.42 1.27 34.98
CA GLN A 197 -6.23 0.03 34.95
C GLN A 197 -5.87 -0.91 36.12
N ALA A 198 -4.59 -1.17 36.36
CA ALA A 198 -4.15 -2.00 37.48
C ALA A 198 -4.58 -1.44 38.85
N ARG A 199 -4.58 -0.10 39.01
CA ARG A 199 -5.10 0.54 40.23
C ARG A 199 -6.61 0.35 40.37
N ALA A 200 -7.36 0.53 39.29
CA ALA A 200 -8.81 0.32 39.28
C ALA A 200 -9.18 -1.14 39.59
N GLU A 201 -8.45 -2.11 39.02
CA GLU A 201 -8.61 -3.54 39.29
C GLU A 201 -8.31 -3.89 40.75
N ARG A 202 -7.21 -3.37 41.31
CA ARG A 202 -6.89 -3.54 42.74
C ARG A 202 -8.00 -2.98 43.64
N MET A 203 -8.56 -1.82 43.31
CA MET A 203 -9.68 -1.24 44.06
C MET A 203 -10.94 -2.11 43.95
N ARG A 204 -11.30 -2.58 42.75
CA ARG A 204 -12.43 -3.50 42.53
C ARG A 204 -12.26 -4.79 43.32
N LEU A 205 -11.08 -5.41 43.28
CA LEU A 205 -10.77 -6.61 44.05
C LEU A 205 -10.90 -6.35 45.56
N SER A 206 -10.44 -5.19 46.06
CA SER A 206 -10.58 -4.83 47.47
C SER A 206 -12.04 -4.62 47.90
N HIS A 207 -12.88 -4.06 47.02
CA HIS A 207 -14.31 -3.88 47.27
C HIS A 207 -15.04 -5.23 47.27
N ALA A 208 -14.73 -6.10 46.30
CA ALA A 208 -15.27 -7.45 46.25
C ALA A 208 -14.90 -8.25 47.50
N LYS A 209 -13.63 -8.21 47.94
CA LYS A 209 -13.19 -8.87 49.18
C LYS A 209 -13.94 -8.36 50.40
N ARG A 210 -14.17 -7.04 50.52
CA ARG A 210 -14.95 -6.45 51.61
C ARG A 210 -16.41 -6.89 51.59
N GLN A 211 -17.04 -6.96 50.42
CA GLN A 211 -18.41 -7.43 50.27
C GLN A 211 -18.55 -8.92 50.64
N THR A 212 -17.60 -9.77 50.21
CA THR A 212 -17.61 -11.19 50.56
C THR A 212 -17.38 -11.38 52.06
N ALA A 213 -16.43 -10.66 52.66
CA ALA A 213 -16.18 -10.72 54.10
C ALA A 213 -17.42 -10.29 54.93
N ALA A 214 -18.12 -9.24 54.50
CA ALA A 214 -19.37 -8.80 55.14
C ALA A 214 -20.49 -9.85 55.04
N ARG A 215 -20.62 -10.54 53.89
CA ARG A 215 -21.58 -11.64 53.71
C ARG A 215 -21.26 -12.84 54.61
N VAL A 216 -19.99 -13.21 54.75
CA VAL A 216 -19.56 -14.32 55.63
C VAL A 216 -19.88 -14.01 57.09
N LEU A 217 -19.61 -12.78 57.56
CA LEU A 217 -19.95 -12.36 58.93
C LEU A 217 -21.46 -12.37 59.19
N ALA A 218 -22.27 -11.91 58.23
CA ALA A 218 -23.74 -11.95 58.35
C ALA A 218 -24.28 -13.39 58.42
N TYR A 219 -23.68 -14.33 57.69
CA TYR A 219 -24.04 -15.75 57.75
C TYR A 219 -23.67 -16.36 59.11
N GLN A 220 -22.46 -16.09 59.61
CA GLN A 220 -22.00 -16.57 60.92
C GLN A 220 -22.84 -16.02 62.09
N GLN A 221 -23.39 -14.81 61.98
CA GLN A 221 -24.28 -14.23 62.99
C GLN A 221 -25.71 -14.77 62.90
N GLY A 222 -26.14 -15.30 61.74
CA GLY A 222 -27.45 -15.92 61.54
C GLY A 222 -27.51 -17.41 61.92
N GLU A 223 -26.36 -18.08 62.10
CA GLU A 223 -26.26 -19.50 62.42
C GLU A 223 -26.27 -19.81 63.94
N VAL A 224 -26.45 -18.80 64.80
CA VAL A 224 -26.47 -18.93 66.29
C VAL A 224 -27.86 -18.66 66.87
N ALA A 225 -28.93 -18.97 66.14
CA ALA A 225 -30.32 -18.93 66.64
C ALA A 225 -30.93 -20.34 66.69
#